data_AF-A0A959QEG1-F1
#
_entry.id   AF-A0A959QEG1-F1
#
_cell.length_a   1.000
_cell.length_b   1.000
_cell.length_c   1.000
_cell.angle_alpha   90.00
_cell.angle_beta   90.00
_cell.angle_gamma   90.00
#
_symmetry.space_group_name_H-M   'P 1'
#
loop_
_entity.id
_entity.type
_entity.pdbx_description
1 polymer ?
#
loop_
_entity_poly.entity_id
_entity_poly.type
_entity_poly.pdbx_seq_one_letter_code
_entity_poly.pdbx_strand_id
1 'polypeptide(L)'
;FGPPSDYLYAIGCQTYFSGGADTGEGVAEILADCHQSITGQITDLGVNEAGRTQWIAKADAWNLPGGFVSYEGGPAHGGGSTTNIANRILAERSPGMCEEMRYNLDDAFIQLGGTLAMQFTLTSSYNRYGCWGLTDDVADPHRNFKFSCLQELLPDEPTAVQEVESSIESLVRVFPNPASRKFDMIFDLPEAAVCSAELLSAQGIGVDRLFAARLLPAGHTQIEVELDGHRAAGLYLLKVKVGAESRL
;
A
#
# COMPACT_ATOMS: atom_id res chain seq x y z
N PHE A 1 -14.00 16.06 22.89
CA PHE A 1 -13.42 15.38 21.72
C PHE A 1 -14.57 14.78 20.93
N GLY A 2 -14.63 14.99 19.62
CA GLY A 2 -15.75 14.57 18.75
C GLY A 2 -15.85 13.05 18.57
N PRO A 3 -16.71 12.54 17.66
CA PRO A 3 -16.77 11.12 17.33
C PRO A 3 -15.42 10.58 16.84
N PRO A 4 -15.14 9.26 17.01
CA PRO A 4 -13.89 8.66 16.54
C PRO A 4 -13.58 8.92 15.06
N SER A 5 -14.61 8.97 14.21
CA SER A 5 -14.51 9.27 12.77
C SER A 5 -13.86 10.62 12.44
N ASP A 6 -13.83 11.57 13.39
CA ASP A 6 -13.14 12.86 13.19
C ASP A 6 -11.62 12.71 13.20
N TYR A 7 -11.11 11.58 13.72
CA TYR A 7 -9.68 11.37 13.97
C TYR A 7 -9.15 10.04 13.45
N LEU A 8 -10.02 9.05 13.25
CA LEU A 8 -9.67 7.71 12.81
C LEU A 8 -10.31 7.41 11.46
N TYR A 9 -9.52 6.87 10.54
CA TYR A 9 -10.00 6.47 9.22
C TYR A 9 -10.55 5.04 9.21
N ALA A 10 -9.86 4.10 9.84
CA ALA A 10 -10.21 2.67 9.83
C ALA A 10 -9.68 1.96 11.07
N ILE A 11 -10.17 0.75 11.33
CA ILE A 11 -9.56 -0.22 12.25
C ILE A 11 -8.75 -1.20 11.42
N GLY A 12 -7.45 -1.31 11.73
CA GLY A 12 -6.55 -2.25 11.07
C GLY A 12 -6.21 -3.43 11.95
N CYS A 13 -6.31 -4.66 11.43
CA CYS A 13 -5.72 -5.84 12.07
C CYS A 13 -4.86 -6.63 11.07
N GLN A 14 -4.09 -7.59 11.59
CA GLN A 14 -3.49 -8.62 10.77
C GLN A 14 -4.52 -9.74 10.50
N THR A 15 -4.50 -10.32 9.30
CA THR A 15 -5.33 -11.48 8.92
C THR A 15 -4.46 -12.70 8.60
N TYR A 16 -3.47 -12.94 9.47
CA TYR A 16 -2.64 -14.13 9.35
C TYR A 16 -3.41 -15.40 9.69
N PHE A 17 -3.01 -16.51 9.08
CA PHE A 17 -3.49 -17.84 9.45
C PHE A 17 -2.33 -18.83 9.51
N SER A 18 -2.52 -19.96 10.16
CA SER A 18 -1.45 -20.94 10.32
C SER A 18 -1.97 -22.37 10.38
N GLY A 19 -1.19 -23.30 9.86
CA GLY A 19 -1.27 -24.74 10.11
C GLY A 19 0.13 -25.33 10.33
N GLY A 20 0.25 -26.66 10.45
CA GLY A 20 1.57 -27.28 10.55
C GLY A 20 2.17 -27.23 11.93
N ALA A 21 1.41 -26.94 12.98
CA ALA A 21 1.95 -26.76 14.33
C ALA A 21 2.52 -28.07 14.89
N ASP A 22 1.90 -29.20 14.55
CA ASP A 22 2.25 -30.50 15.06
C ASP A 22 3.34 -31.20 14.23
N THR A 23 4.11 -32.04 14.93
CA THR A 23 5.12 -32.88 14.30
C THR A 23 4.45 -33.94 13.44
N GLY A 24 4.78 -33.96 12.15
CA GLY A 24 4.41 -35.06 11.24
C GLY A 24 3.18 -34.82 10.37
N GLU A 25 2.51 -33.67 10.50
CA GLU A 25 1.40 -33.31 9.62
C GLU A 25 1.81 -33.36 8.13
N GLY A 26 0.97 -33.98 7.31
CA GLY A 26 1.07 -33.92 5.85
C GLY A 26 0.58 -32.59 5.30
N VAL A 27 0.85 -32.34 4.01
CA VAL A 27 0.41 -31.11 3.32
C VAL A 27 -1.10 -30.86 3.45
N ALA A 28 -1.93 -31.89 3.31
CA ALA A 28 -3.38 -31.76 3.42
C ALA A 28 -3.85 -31.38 4.83
N GLU A 29 -3.20 -31.90 5.87
CA GLU A 29 -3.51 -31.56 7.27
C GLU A 29 -3.15 -30.11 7.56
N ILE A 30 -1.97 -29.66 7.09
CA ILE A 30 -1.53 -28.26 7.21
C ILE A 30 -2.53 -27.29 6.59
N LEU A 31 -3.06 -27.61 5.41
CA LEU A 31 -4.05 -26.78 4.73
C LEU A 31 -5.39 -26.78 5.46
N ALA A 32 -5.84 -27.93 5.97
CA ALA A 32 -7.05 -28.01 6.78
C ALA A 32 -6.95 -27.18 8.07
N ASP A 33 -5.77 -27.19 8.71
CA ASP A 33 -5.51 -26.34 9.87
C ASP A 33 -5.50 -24.85 9.52
N CYS A 34 -4.98 -24.48 8.35
CA CYS A 34 -5.10 -23.12 7.84
C CYS A 34 -6.57 -22.72 7.70
N HIS A 35 -7.38 -23.57 7.09
CA HIS A 35 -8.81 -23.34 6.92
C HIS A 35 -9.52 -23.15 8.27
N GLN A 36 -9.20 -24.00 9.24
CA GLN A 36 -9.74 -23.91 10.59
C GLN A 36 -9.27 -22.62 11.29
N SER A 37 -8.00 -22.24 11.11
CA SER A 37 -7.43 -21.00 11.64
C SER A 37 -8.14 -19.76 11.08
N ILE A 38 -8.43 -19.73 9.78
CA ILE A 38 -9.20 -18.65 9.14
C ILE A 38 -10.63 -18.63 9.67
N THR A 39 -11.29 -19.79 9.69
CA THR A 39 -12.69 -19.93 10.15
C THR A 39 -12.85 -19.46 11.59
N GLY A 40 -11.92 -19.83 12.48
CA GLY A 40 -11.94 -19.45 13.88
C GLY A 40 -11.87 -17.93 14.09
N GLN A 41 -11.24 -17.19 13.17
CA GLN A 41 -11.11 -15.73 13.25
C GLN A 41 -12.37 -14.97 12.82
N ILE A 42 -13.35 -15.61 12.17
CA ILE A 42 -14.56 -14.91 11.68
C ILE A 42 -15.38 -14.35 12.85
N THR A 43 -15.57 -15.18 13.88
CA THR A 43 -16.38 -14.87 15.06
C THR A 43 -15.63 -15.03 16.37
N ASP A 44 -14.29 -15.01 16.38
CA ASP A 44 -13.49 -15.23 17.60
C ASP A 44 -14.00 -14.38 18.78
N LEU A 45 -14.60 -15.06 19.76
CA LEU A 45 -15.13 -14.48 21.00
C LEU A 45 -14.11 -14.56 22.15
N GLY A 46 -12.84 -14.82 21.85
CA GLY A 46 -11.77 -14.92 22.83
C GLY A 46 -11.52 -13.63 23.61
N VAL A 47 -10.50 -13.68 24.48
CA VAL A 47 -10.22 -12.66 25.51
C VAL A 47 -10.02 -11.23 24.96
N ASN A 48 -9.72 -11.08 23.66
CA ASN A 48 -9.45 -9.79 23.01
C ASN A 48 -10.49 -9.39 21.94
N GLU A 49 -11.63 -10.07 21.82
CA GLU A 49 -12.69 -9.71 20.86
C GLU A 49 -12.15 -9.49 19.43
N ALA A 50 -11.29 -10.41 18.98
CA ALA A 50 -10.51 -10.24 17.75
C ALA A 50 -11.23 -10.72 16.48
N GLY A 51 -12.49 -11.16 16.60
CA GLY A 51 -13.28 -11.66 15.48
C GLY A 51 -13.51 -10.61 14.40
N ARG A 52 -13.39 -10.99 13.13
CA ARG A 52 -13.56 -10.06 11.99
C ARG A 52 -14.92 -9.37 12.02
N THR A 53 -15.99 -10.13 12.28
CA THR A 53 -17.35 -9.61 12.40
C THR A 53 -17.51 -8.56 13.51
N GLN A 54 -16.74 -8.68 14.59
CA GLN A 54 -16.75 -7.70 15.69
C GLN A 54 -16.02 -6.42 15.31
N TRP A 55 -14.88 -6.52 14.61
CA TRP A 55 -14.17 -5.34 14.13
C TRP A 55 -14.94 -4.57 13.06
N ILE A 56 -15.64 -5.27 12.17
CA ILE A 56 -16.58 -4.68 11.21
C ILE A 56 -17.66 -3.90 11.97
N ALA A 57 -18.36 -4.56 12.90
CA ALA A 57 -19.38 -3.90 13.70
C ALA A 57 -18.83 -2.71 14.52
N LYS A 58 -17.58 -2.79 14.99
CA LYS A 58 -16.92 -1.69 15.70
C LYS A 58 -16.64 -0.51 14.80
N ALA A 59 -16.11 -0.75 13.60
CA ALA A 59 -15.83 0.30 12.62
C ALA A 59 -17.12 1.00 12.19
N ASP A 60 -18.19 0.24 11.98
CA ASP A 60 -19.53 0.77 11.67
C ASP A 60 -20.09 1.62 12.81
N ALA A 61 -20.01 1.13 14.06
CA ALA A 61 -20.47 1.87 15.24
C ALA A 61 -19.72 3.20 15.45
N TRP A 62 -18.47 3.29 14.95
CA TRP A 62 -17.64 4.49 15.00
C TRP A 62 -17.75 5.35 13.74
N ASN A 63 -18.56 4.96 12.75
CA ASN A 63 -18.70 5.61 11.45
C ASN A 63 -17.36 5.86 10.76
N LEU A 64 -16.46 4.88 10.81
CA LEU A 64 -15.12 5.01 10.23
C LEU A 64 -15.20 4.97 8.70
N PRO A 65 -14.70 5.99 7.98
CA PRO A 65 -14.81 6.05 6.53
C PRO A 65 -14.15 4.88 5.78
N GLY A 66 -13.08 4.33 6.36
CA GLY A 66 -12.33 3.20 5.82
C GLY A 66 -12.74 1.85 6.41
N GLY A 67 -13.71 1.78 7.32
CA GLY A 67 -14.22 0.51 7.86
C GLY A 67 -13.16 -0.34 8.57
N PHE A 68 -13.18 -1.64 8.29
CA PHE A 68 -12.23 -2.63 8.80
C PHE A 68 -11.26 -3.09 7.72
N VAL A 69 -9.97 -2.93 7.96
CA VAL A 69 -8.89 -3.22 7.00
C VAL A 69 -7.93 -4.27 7.54
N SER A 70 -7.36 -5.07 6.65
CA SER A 70 -6.20 -5.91 6.94
C SER A 70 -4.94 -5.18 6.50
N TYR A 71 -4.09 -4.82 7.47
CA TYR A 71 -2.80 -4.18 7.14
C TYR A 71 -1.73 -5.18 6.70
N GLU A 72 -1.94 -6.46 7.00
CA GLU A 72 -1.09 -7.57 6.58
C GLU A 72 -1.86 -8.89 6.75
N GLY A 73 -1.82 -9.75 5.73
CA GLY A 73 -2.48 -11.06 5.75
C GLY A 73 -1.57 -12.20 5.32
N GLY A 74 -2.17 -13.38 5.22
CA GLY A 74 -1.56 -14.57 4.62
C GLY A 74 -1.03 -15.58 5.63
N PRO A 75 -0.38 -16.65 5.16
CA PRO A 75 0.05 -17.73 6.05
C PRO A 75 1.26 -17.33 6.90
N ALA A 76 1.25 -17.70 8.17
CA ALA A 76 2.30 -17.44 9.15
C ALA A 76 2.61 -18.72 9.96
N HIS A 77 3.33 -19.66 9.33
CA HIS A 77 3.61 -20.95 9.94
C HIS A 77 4.68 -20.88 11.05
N GLY A 78 4.24 -20.95 12.31
CA GLY A 78 5.07 -21.40 13.44
C GLY A 78 6.23 -20.49 13.86
N GLY A 79 6.22 -19.19 13.51
CA GLY A 79 7.12 -18.18 14.10
C GLY A 79 8.62 -18.48 13.99
N GLY A 80 9.03 -19.25 12.96
CA GLY A 80 10.41 -19.70 12.78
C GLY A 80 10.71 -21.11 13.29
N SER A 81 9.74 -21.90 13.71
CA SER A 81 9.95 -23.30 14.12
C SER A 81 10.51 -24.18 12.99
N THR A 82 11.57 -24.94 13.23
CA THR A 82 12.14 -25.88 12.24
C THR A 82 11.46 -27.25 12.22
N THR A 83 10.32 -27.40 12.89
CA THR A 83 9.52 -28.62 12.84
C THR A 83 8.75 -28.70 11.54
N ASN A 84 8.72 -29.88 10.92
CA ASN A 84 7.90 -30.18 9.74
C ASN A 84 8.10 -29.23 8.54
N ILE A 85 9.31 -28.67 8.37
CA ILE A 85 9.61 -27.66 7.34
C ILE A 85 9.25 -28.16 5.94
N ALA A 86 9.59 -29.41 5.62
CA ALA A 86 9.40 -29.95 4.28
C ALA A 86 7.92 -29.88 3.85
N ASN A 87 7.00 -30.35 4.70
CA ASN A 87 5.58 -30.33 4.38
C ASN A 87 5.00 -28.91 4.42
N ARG A 88 5.50 -28.02 5.30
CA ARG A 88 5.10 -26.60 5.29
C ARG A 88 5.49 -25.90 3.98
N ILE A 89 6.71 -26.12 3.48
CA ILE A 89 7.15 -25.60 2.17
C ILE A 89 6.29 -26.17 1.04
N LEU A 90 6.00 -27.48 1.08
CA LEU A 90 5.16 -28.11 0.07
C LEU A 90 3.72 -27.60 0.11
N ALA A 91 3.16 -27.34 1.29
CA ALA A 91 1.83 -26.77 1.45
C ALA A 91 1.77 -25.35 0.86
N GLU A 92 2.75 -24.50 1.18
CA GLU A 92 2.87 -23.13 0.64
C GLU A 92 3.00 -23.08 -0.88
N ARG A 93 3.52 -24.15 -1.49
CA ARG A 93 3.70 -24.29 -2.94
C ARG A 93 2.64 -25.20 -3.57
N SER A 94 1.52 -25.41 -2.90
CA SER A 94 0.44 -26.26 -3.40
C SER A 94 -0.75 -25.41 -3.88
N PRO A 95 -1.56 -25.93 -4.82
CA PRO A 95 -2.82 -25.29 -5.20
C PRO A 95 -3.77 -25.07 -4.02
N GLY A 96 -3.71 -25.91 -2.98
CA GLY A 96 -4.56 -25.75 -1.80
C GLY A 96 -4.27 -24.45 -1.04
N MET A 97 -3.04 -23.96 -1.04
CA MET A 97 -2.73 -22.66 -0.42
C MET A 97 -3.33 -21.48 -1.19
N CYS A 98 -3.53 -21.60 -2.50
CA CYS A 98 -4.33 -20.62 -3.25
C CYS A 98 -5.77 -20.59 -2.73
N GLU A 99 -6.39 -21.75 -2.52
CA GLU A 99 -7.75 -21.82 -1.98
C GLU A 99 -7.84 -21.22 -0.57
N GLU A 100 -6.88 -21.48 0.31
CA GLU A 100 -6.87 -20.88 1.65
C GLU A 100 -6.64 -19.36 1.59
N MET A 101 -5.81 -18.87 0.69
CA MET A 101 -5.64 -17.43 0.46
C MET A 101 -6.93 -16.77 -0.03
N ARG A 102 -7.64 -17.42 -0.98
CA ARG A 102 -8.93 -16.95 -1.49
C ARG A 102 -9.97 -16.92 -0.39
N TYR A 103 -10.09 -18.02 0.37
CA TYR A 103 -11.00 -18.09 1.51
C TYR A 103 -10.69 -17.03 2.57
N ASN A 104 -9.41 -16.81 2.88
CA ASN A 104 -9.00 -15.83 3.88
C ASN A 104 -9.36 -14.39 3.50
N LEU A 105 -9.13 -14.00 2.25
CA LEU A 105 -9.27 -12.61 1.81
C LEU A 105 -10.67 -12.31 1.26
N ASP A 106 -11.28 -13.21 0.49
CA ASP A 106 -12.60 -12.99 -0.08
C ASP A 106 -13.71 -13.38 0.92
N ASP A 107 -13.99 -14.68 1.03
CA ASP A 107 -15.11 -15.21 1.81
C ASP A 107 -15.07 -14.79 3.28
N ALA A 108 -13.92 -14.96 3.93
CA ALA A 108 -13.76 -14.73 5.35
C ALA A 108 -13.37 -13.29 5.69
N PHE A 109 -13.25 -12.36 4.74
CA PHE A 109 -12.88 -10.97 5.03
C PHE A 109 -13.66 -9.95 4.19
N ILE A 110 -13.46 -9.86 2.87
CA ILE A 110 -14.13 -8.87 2.02
C ILE A 110 -15.65 -9.10 2.02
N GLN A 111 -16.13 -10.34 1.82
CA GLN A 111 -17.57 -10.62 1.82
C GLN A 111 -18.24 -10.42 3.18
N LEU A 112 -17.46 -10.38 4.27
CA LEU A 112 -17.98 -10.05 5.60
C LEU A 112 -18.15 -8.55 5.84
N GLY A 113 -17.58 -7.69 4.99
CA GLY A 113 -17.57 -6.23 5.16
C GLY A 113 -16.18 -5.63 5.43
N GLY A 114 -15.11 -6.41 5.29
CA GLY A 114 -13.75 -5.86 5.20
C GLY A 114 -13.59 -5.01 3.94
N THR A 115 -12.81 -3.93 4.01
CA THR A 115 -12.78 -2.89 2.97
C THR A 115 -11.46 -2.80 2.21
N LEU A 116 -10.36 -3.26 2.83
CA LEU A 116 -9.04 -3.33 2.22
C LEU A 116 -8.30 -4.53 2.81
N ALA A 117 -7.70 -5.35 1.96
CA ALA A 117 -6.83 -6.43 2.39
C ALA A 117 -5.46 -6.32 1.74
N MET A 118 -4.40 -6.31 2.55
CA MET A 118 -3.03 -6.19 2.08
C MET A 118 -2.26 -7.49 2.26
N GLN A 119 -1.56 -7.91 1.20
CA GLN A 119 -0.65 -9.04 1.19
C GLN A 119 0.71 -8.59 0.67
N PHE A 120 1.80 -9.07 1.28
CA PHE A 120 3.12 -8.83 0.71
C PHE A 120 3.29 -9.55 -0.63
N THR A 121 3.65 -8.81 -1.68
CA THR A 121 3.86 -9.37 -3.02
C THR A 121 5.10 -10.25 -3.06
N LEU A 122 6.24 -9.72 -2.65
CA LEU A 122 7.51 -10.42 -2.71
C LEU A 122 8.04 -10.66 -1.31
N THR A 123 8.53 -11.87 -1.10
CA THR A 123 9.43 -12.14 0.00
C THR A 123 10.71 -12.81 -0.49
N SER A 124 11.82 -12.53 0.20
CA SER A 124 13.10 -13.17 -0.15
C SER A 124 13.10 -14.66 0.22
N SER A 125 14.03 -15.41 -0.37
CA SER A 125 14.33 -16.80 0.01
C SER A 125 14.74 -16.96 1.48
N TYR A 126 15.05 -15.87 2.19
CA TYR A 126 15.33 -15.88 3.63
C TYR A 126 14.07 -15.99 4.51
N ASN A 127 12.86 -15.90 3.94
CA ASN A 127 11.66 -16.29 4.67
C ASN A 127 11.58 -17.80 4.72
N ARG A 128 11.58 -18.34 5.95
CA ARG A 128 11.87 -19.75 6.27
C ARG A 128 11.05 -20.79 5.49
N TYR A 129 9.89 -20.41 4.92
CA TYR A 129 9.00 -21.28 4.14
C TYR A 129 8.37 -20.65 2.87
N GLY A 130 8.66 -19.39 2.53
CA GLY A 130 7.95 -18.68 1.46
C GLY A 130 6.48 -18.32 1.79
N CYS A 131 6.12 -18.33 3.09
CA CYS A 131 4.74 -18.15 3.56
C CYS A 131 4.19 -16.73 3.40
N TRP A 132 4.92 -15.69 3.82
CA TRP A 132 4.38 -14.33 3.83
C TRP A 132 4.20 -13.67 2.45
N GLY A 133 4.90 -14.11 1.41
CA GLY A 133 4.84 -13.50 0.08
C GLY A 133 3.83 -14.16 -0.84
N LEU A 134 3.22 -13.38 -1.74
CA LEU A 134 2.53 -13.93 -2.92
C LEU A 134 3.48 -14.70 -3.83
N THR A 135 4.75 -14.32 -3.85
CA THR A 135 5.82 -15.13 -4.40
C THR A 135 7.05 -15.10 -3.49
N ASP A 136 7.82 -16.19 -3.53
CA ASP A 136 9.16 -16.32 -2.96
C ASP A 136 10.26 -16.31 -4.05
N ASP A 137 9.89 -16.01 -5.31
CA ASP A 137 10.76 -15.87 -6.46
C ASP A 137 10.25 -14.80 -7.43
N VAL A 138 11.03 -13.74 -7.63
CA VAL A 138 10.69 -12.68 -8.59
C VAL A 138 10.81 -13.14 -10.04
N ALA A 139 11.66 -14.13 -10.32
CA ALA A 139 11.86 -14.63 -11.68
C ALA A 139 10.77 -15.63 -12.08
N ASP A 140 10.06 -16.20 -11.10
CA ASP A 140 8.93 -17.10 -11.29
C ASP A 140 7.81 -16.78 -10.28
N PRO A 141 7.05 -15.68 -10.50
CA PRO A 141 6.05 -15.20 -9.55
C PRO A 141 4.90 -16.19 -9.33
N HIS A 142 4.70 -17.14 -10.23
CA HIS A 142 3.60 -18.10 -10.17
C HIS A 142 3.99 -19.42 -9.47
N ARG A 143 5.26 -19.56 -9.03
CA ARG A 143 5.83 -20.80 -8.47
C ARG A 143 5.02 -21.43 -7.34
N ASN A 144 4.35 -20.62 -6.53
CA ASN A 144 3.64 -21.07 -5.33
C ASN A 144 2.11 -20.93 -5.45
N PHE A 145 1.58 -20.70 -6.67
CA PHE A 145 0.15 -20.54 -6.98
C PHE A 145 -0.55 -19.31 -6.37
N LYS A 146 -0.03 -18.72 -5.29
CA LYS A 146 -0.65 -17.60 -4.56
C LYS A 146 -0.77 -16.33 -5.40
N PHE A 147 0.28 -15.98 -6.15
CA PHE A 147 0.24 -14.80 -7.03
C PHE A 147 -0.86 -14.91 -8.08
N SER A 148 -0.90 -16.02 -8.84
CA SER A 148 -1.95 -16.25 -9.85
C SER A 148 -3.35 -16.19 -9.24
N CYS A 149 -3.50 -16.81 -8.08
CA CYS A 149 -4.79 -16.89 -7.38
C CYS A 149 -5.33 -15.52 -6.99
N LEU A 150 -4.48 -14.65 -6.41
CA LEU A 150 -4.92 -13.32 -6.03
C LEU A 150 -5.13 -12.41 -7.25
N GLN A 151 -4.49 -12.67 -8.40
CA GLN A 151 -4.83 -11.95 -9.62
C GLN A 151 -6.28 -12.17 -10.04
N GLU A 152 -6.86 -13.35 -9.77
CA GLU A 152 -8.27 -13.63 -10.07
C GLU A 152 -9.26 -12.88 -9.15
N LEU A 153 -8.80 -12.43 -7.98
CA LEU A 153 -9.62 -11.60 -7.07
C LEU A 153 -9.57 -10.11 -7.41
N LEU A 154 -8.62 -9.70 -8.25
CA LEU A 154 -8.51 -8.31 -8.67
C LEU A 154 -9.45 -8.06 -9.85
N PRO A 155 -9.98 -6.83 -9.99
CA PRO A 155 -10.73 -6.47 -11.19
C PRO A 155 -9.87 -6.64 -12.45
N ASP A 156 -10.50 -7.04 -13.56
CA ASP A 156 -9.85 -7.17 -14.87
C ASP A 156 -9.21 -5.85 -15.34
N GLU A 157 -9.75 -4.71 -14.87
CA GLU A 157 -9.20 -3.39 -15.12
C GLU A 157 -7.97 -3.15 -14.22
N PRO A 158 -6.77 -2.99 -14.80
CA PRO A 158 -5.57 -2.79 -14.01
C PRO A 158 -5.70 -1.51 -13.16
N THR A 159 -5.51 -1.63 -11.85
CA THR A 159 -5.24 -0.50 -10.94
C THR A 159 -3.86 0.12 -11.16
N ALA A 160 -3.20 -0.21 -12.27
CA ALA A 160 -2.09 0.60 -12.73
C ALA A 160 -2.59 2.04 -12.70
N VAL A 161 -1.80 2.93 -12.09
CA VAL A 161 -1.90 4.33 -12.45
C VAL A 161 -1.73 4.32 -13.95
N GLN A 162 -2.82 4.54 -14.69
CA GLN A 162 -2.67 4.98 -16.07
C GLN A 162 -1.78 6.19 -15.90
N GLU A 163 -0.52 6.07 -16.31
CA GLU A 163 0.12 7.20 -16.94
C GLU A 163 -0.88 7.56 -18.03
N VAL A 164 -1.75 8.52 -17.72
CA VAL A 164 -2.34 9.32 -18.76
C VAL A 164 -1.10 9.71 -19.53
N GLU A 165 -0.98 9.23 -20.76
CA GLU A 165 -0.09 9.85 -21.73
C GLU A 165 -0.57 11.29 -21.83
N SER A 166 -0.21 12.12 -20.86
CA SER A 166 -0.14 13.52 -21.09
C SER A 166 0.96 13.60 -22.12
N SER A 167 0.55 13.89 -23.35
CA SER A 167 1.40 14.42 -24.41
C SER A 167 2.19 15.67 -24.01
N ILE A 168 2.09 16.05 -22.72
CA ILE A 168 2.95 16.94 -21.98
C ILE A 168 3.76 16.02 -21.05
N GLU A 169 4.93 15.54 -21.47
CA GLU A 169 5.97 15.16 -20.49
C GLU A 169 5.99 16.24 -19.42
N SER A 170 5.96 15.86 -18.13
CA SER A 170 5.90 16.83 -17.04
C SER A 170 6.88 17.97 -17.32
N LEU A 171 6.35 19.15 -17.68
CA LEU A 171 7.14 20.32 -18.09
C LEU A 171 8.16 20.68 -17.01
N VAL A 172 7.91 20.26 -15.75
CA VAL A 172 8.71 20.55 -14.58
C VAL A 172 9.20 19.25 -13.94
N ARG A 173 10.53 19.11 -13.80
CA ARG A 173 11.23 18.10 -13.01
C ARG A 173 11.72 18.72 -11.71
N VAL A 174 11.64 17.96 -10.62
CA VAL A 174 12.05 18.42 -9.28
C VAL A 174 13.04 17.43 -8.70
N PHE A 175 14.20 17.91 -8.25
CA PHE A 175 15.24 17.13 -7.61
C PHE A 175 15.39 17.58 -6.16
N PRO A 176 14.59 17.04 -5.23
CA PRO A 176 14.79 17.31 -3.81
C PRO A 176 16.13 16.77 -3.37
N ASN A 177 16.88 17.55 -2.58
CA ASN A 177 18.10 17.08 -1.94
C ASN A 177 17.83 16.89 -0.43
N PRO A 178 17.60 15.66 0.06
CA PRO A 178 17.28 15.43 1.47
C PRO A 178 18.41 15.79 2.44
N ALA A 179 19.64 15.91 1.95
CA ALA A 179 20.81 16.27 2.74
C ALA A 179 21.05 17.79 2.84
N SER A 180 20.29 18.59 2.10
CA SER A 180 20.32 20.06 2.19
C SER A 180 18.92 20.63 2.24
N ARG A 181 18.77 21.91 2.60
CA ARG A 181 17.44 22.56 2.58
C ARG A 181 17.13 23.10 1.20
N LYS A 182 17.49 22.37 0.16
CA LYS A 182 17.45 22.83 -1.22
C LYS A 182 16.85 21.78 -2.14
N PHE A 183 16.27 22.26 -3.23
CA PHE A 183 15.89 21.42 -4.35
C PHE A 183 16.09 22.18 -5.65
N ASP A 184 16.34 21.44 -6.73
CA ASP A 184 16.36 22.00 -8.07
C ASP A 184 15.00 21.80 -8.73
N MET A 185 14.51 22.86 -9.36
CA MET A 185 13.39 22.82 -10.29
C MET A 185 13.92 23.04 -11.71
N ILE A 186 13.60 22.12 -12.61
CA ILE A 186 14.08 22.11 -13.99
C ILE A 186 12.91 22.05 -14.95
N PHE A 187 12.85 22.95 -15.94
CA PHE A 187 11.81 22.96 -16.97
C PHE A 187 12.28 23.63 -18.25
N ASP A 188 11.67 23.24 -19.36
CA ASP A 188 11.92 23.85 -20.67
C ASP A 188 10.75 24.75 -21.07
N LEU A 189 11.06 25.98 -21.47
CA LEU A 189 10.07 26.93 -21.97
C LEU A 189 10.13 27.00 -23.51
N PRO A 190 9.01 26.81 -24.23
CA PRO A 190 9.03 26.93 -25.70
C PRO A 190 9.30 28.37 -26.17
N GLU A 191 8.94 29.36 -25.35
CA GLU A 191 9.17 30.78 -25.58
C GLU A 191 9.41 31.51 -24.24
N ALA A 192 9.96 32.73 -24.30
CA ALA A 192 10.16 33.51 -23.08
C ALA A 192 8.81 33.86 -22.43
N ALA A 193 8.65 33.55 -21.14
CA ALA A 193 7.38 33.68 -20.44
C ALA A 193 7.56 34.20 -19.01
N VAL A 194 6.56 34.96 -18.55
CA VAL A 194 6.45 35.30 -17.12
C VAL A 194 5.96 34.06 -16.39
N CYS A 195 6.71 33.65 -15.38
CA CYS A 195 6.42 32.46 -14.59
C CYS A 195 6.23 32.82 -13.12
N SER A 196 5.46 31.98 -12.42
CA SER A 196 5.35 32.00 -10.95
C SER A 196 5.50 30.59 -10.40
N ALA A 197 6.02 30.46 -9.19
CA ALA A 197 6.10 29.19 -8.50
C ALA A 197 5.72 29.33 -7.02
N GLU A 198 4.88 28.41 -6.55
CA GLU A 198 4.46 28.31 -5.16
C GLU A 198 4.53 26.86 -4.68
N LEU A 199 4.83 26.69 -3.40
CA LEU A 199 4.72 25.43 -2.69
C LEU A 199 3.38 25.38 -1.98
N LEU A 200 2.71 24.23 -2.07
CA LEU A 200 1.48 23.94 -1.37
C LEU A 200 1.71 22.74 -0.42
N SER A 201 0.96 22.71 0.67
CA SER A 201 0.81 21.51 1.50
C SER A 201 0.15 20.36 0.73
N ALA A 202 0.17 19.15 1.29
CA ALA A 202 -0.56 18.00 0.75
C ALA A 202 -2.08 18.24 0.63
N GLN A 203 -2.63 19.21 1.38
CA GLN A 203 -4.04 19.64 1.31
C GLN A 203 -4.28 20.74 0.25
N GLY A 204 -3.27 21.13 -0.51
CA GLY A 204 -3.36 22.18 -1.54
C GLY A 204 -3.31 23.61 -1.01
N ILE A 205 -3.06 23.82 0.29
CA ILE A 205 -2.93 25.16 0.88
C ILE A 205 -1.54 25.72 0.59
N GLY A 206 -1.44 26.95 0.07
CA GLY A 206 -0.17 27.62 -0.19
C GLY A 206 0.65 27.83 1.08
N VAL A 207 1.87 27.28 1.09
CA VAL A 207 2.80 27.36 2.23
C VAL A 207 3.98 28.27 1.94
N ASP A 208 4.37 28.41 0.67
CA ASP A 208 5.48 29.26 0.26
C ASP A 208 5.29 29.81 -1.15
N ARG A 209 5.82 31.01 -1.41
CA ARG A 209 5.86 31.60 -2.74
C ARG A 209 7.32 31.79 -3.13
N LEU A 210 7.80 30.88 -3.98
CA LEU A 210 9.19 30.85 -4.43
C LEU A 210 9.52 32.06 -5.30
N PHE A 211 8.61 32.40 -6.23
CA PHE A 211 8.62 33.66 -6.97
C PHE A 211 7.24 33.97 -7.55
N ALA A 212 6.90 35.26 -7.64
CA ALA A 212 5.56 35.72 -8.03
C ALA A 212 5.42 36.01 -9.53
N ALA A 213 6.43 36.61 -10.15
CA ALA A 213 6.42 36.98 -11.57
C ALA A 213 7.86 37.16 -12.05
N ARG A 214 8.46 36.10 -12.57
CA ARG A 214 9.82 36.10 -13.10
C ARG A 214 9.75 35.86 -14.60
N LEU A 215 10.23 36.82 -15.40
CA LEU A 215 10.43 36.60 -16.83
C LEU A 215 11.60 35.63 -17.01
N LEU A 216 11.34 34.50 -17.65
CA LEU A 216 12.31 33.47 -17.94
C LEU A 216 12.46 33.32 -19.46
N PRO A 217 13.68 33.10 -19.97
CA PRO A 217 13.93 32.96 -21.40
C PRO A 217 13.36 31.64 -21.94
N ALA A 218 13.21 31.57 -23.27
CA ALA A 218 12.97 30.30 -23.94
C ALA A 218 14.14 29.32 -23.72
N GLY A 219 13.83 28.03 -23.72
CA GLY A 219 14.78 26.94 -23.52
C GLY A 219 14.88 26.48 -22.07
N HIS A 220 16.03 25.90 -21.74
CA HIS A 220 16.26 25.23 -20.47
C HIS A 220 16.38 26.18 -19.30
N THR A 221 15.55 25.96 -18.28
CA THR A 221 15.60 26.69 -17.02
C THR A 221 15.88 25.73 -15.86
N GLN A 222 16.90 26.04 -15.07
CA GLN A 222 17.15 25.44 -13.77
C GLN A 222 17.13 26.52 -12.68
N ILE A 223 16.34 26.29 -11.62
CA ILE A 223 16.25 27.17 -10.46
C ILE A 223 16.52 26.34 -9.22
N GLU A 224 17.61 26.65 -8.52
CA GLU A 224 17.85 26.16 -7.16
C GLU A 224 16.94 26.95 -6.20
N VAL A 225 16.19 26.23 -5.37
CA VAL A 225 15.28 26.79 -4.38
C VAL A 225 15.77 26.41 -3.00
N GLU A 226 16.00 27.41 -2.15
CA GLU A 226 16.31 27.21 -0.74
C GLU A 226 15.03 27.33 0.09
N LEU A 227 14.78 26.31 0.91
CA LEU A 227 13.63 26.24 1.82
C LEU A 227 13.98 26.92 3.13
N ASP A 228 13.13 27.82 3.59
CA ASP A 228 13.28 28.44 4.89
C ASP A 228 13.22 27.38 6.02
N GLY A 229 14.03 27.57 7.06
CA GLY A 229 14.44 26.58 8.05
C GLY A 229 13.35 26.04 8.98
N HIS A 230 12.08 26.36 8.72
CA HIS A 230 10.92 26.01 9.55
C HIS A 230 9.97 25.00 8.89
N ARG A 231 10.31 24.43 7.73
CA ARG A 231 9.46 23.42 7.08
C ARG A 231 9.66 22.03 7.71
N ALA A 232 8.55 21.39 8.08
CA ALA A 232 8.57 20.01 8.51
C ALA A 232 8.93 19.10 7.32
N ALA A 233 9.59 17.98 7.59
CA ALA A 233 9.74 16.93 6.59
C ALA A 233 8.35 16.39 6.21
N GLY A 234 8.07 16.22 4.92
CA GLY A 234 6.77 15.75 4.46
C GLY A 234 6.54 15.93 2.96
N LEU A 235 5.31 15.64 2.55
CA LEU A 235 4.85 15.81 1.17
C LEU A 235 4.39 17.25 0.92
N TYR A 236 4.92 17.85 -0.15
CA TYR A 236 4.53 19.15 -0.66
C TYR A 236 4.23 19.06 -2.14
N LEU A 237 3.36 19.95 -2.63
CA LEU A 237 3.05 20.09 -4.05
C LEU A 237 3.75 21.35 -4.58
N LEU A 238 4.46 21.22 -5.70
CA LEU A 238 5.01 22.37 -6.42
C LEU A 238 4.06 22.77 -7.54
N LYS A 239 3.67 24.03 -7.56
CA LYS A 239 2.86 24.60 -8.64
C LYS A 239 3.63 25.66 -9.38
N VAL A 240 3.86 25.43 -10.66
CA VAL A 240 4.47 26.38 -11.59
C VAL A 240 3.40 26.87 -12.55
N LYS A 241 3.25 28.18 -12.70
CA LYS A 241 2.44 28.79 -13.76
C LYS A 241 3.35 29.42 -14.79
N VAL A 242 3.10 29.16 -16.07
CA VAL A 242 3.79 29.74 -17.22
C VAL A 242 2.77 30.56 -18.01
N GLY A 243 3.10 31.81 -18.33
CA GLY A 243 2.20 32.72 -19.04
C GLY A 243 1.45 33.68 -18.12
N ALA A 244 0.99 34.78 -18.67
CA ALA A 244 0.51 35.93 -17.92
C ALA A 244 -0.74 35.62 -17.09
N GLU A 245 -0.71 35.95 -15.78
CA GLU A 245 -1.91 36.56 -15.20
C GLU A 245 -2.02 37.95 -15.85
N SER A 246 -2.83 38.04 -16.90
CA SER A 246 -3.34 39.32 -17.37
C SER A 246 -4.21 39.90 -16.25
N ARG A 247 -3.63 40.79 -15.45
CA ARG A 247 -4.38 41.80 -14.71
C ARG A 247 -3.78 43.16 -15.01
N LEU A 248 -4.62 44.00 -15.63
CA LEU A 248 -4.52 45.46 -15.65
C LEU A 248 -4.13 46.02 -14.28
#